data_AF-A0A4Q0MAV3-F1
#
_entry.id   AF-A0A4Q0MAV3-F1
#
_cell.length_a   1.000
_cell.length_b   1.000
_cell.length_c   1.000
_cell.angle_alpha   90.00
_cell.angle_beta   90.00
_cell.angle_gamma   90.00
#
_symmetry.space_group_name_H-M   'P 1'
#
loop_
_entity.id
_entity.type
_entity.pdbx_description
1 polymer ?
#
loop_
_entity_poly.entity_id
_entity_poly.type
_entity_poly.pdbx_seq_one_letter_code
_entity_poly.pdbx_strand_id
1 'polypeptide(L)'
;MLTQRHRPLTRSQAAKQAAVTRAETARREARSLRYWLGDIMGVRRSKAEMVASRNAFDRMTGAAAWDVEQAMGVAVCDGFAVKAPGPRGGAGWTLTPSGERMIRRRLDLPARESR
;
A
#
# COMPACT_ATOMS: atom_id res chain seq x y z
N MET A 1 7.99 -42.76 19.44
CA MET A 1 7.98 -41.60 18.52
C MET A 1 6.57 -41.46 17.94
N LEU A 2 5.76 -40.52 18.44
CA LEU A 2 4.41 -40.26 17.94
C LEU A 2 4.50 -39.25 16.80
N THR A 3 4.28 -39.70 15.57
CA THR A 3 4.07 -38.85 14.40
C THR A 3 2.76 -38.08 14.60
N GLN A 4 2.84 -36.77 14.86
CA GLN A 4 1.67 -35.90 14.80
C GLN A 4 1.10 -35.97 13.38
N ARG A 5 -0.01 -36.70 13.21
CA ARG A 5 -0.79 -36.67 11.98
C ARG A 5 -1.43 -35.29 11.91
N HIS A 6 -0.91 -34.41 11.05
CA HIS A 6 -1.56 -33.17 10.67
C HIS A 6 -2.96 -33.51 10.13
N ARG A 7 -3.99 -33.29 10.95
CA ARG A 7 -5.37 -33.44 10.51
C ARG A 7 -5.63 -32.36 9.45
N PRO A 8 -6.07 -32.71 8.24
CA PRO A 8 -6.39 -31.71 7.23
C PRO A 8 -7.54 -30.82 7.74
N LEU A 9 -7.43 -29.52 7.49
CA LEU A 9 -8.46 -28.56 7.85
C LEU A 9 -9.79 -28.96 7.18
N THR A 10 -10.89 -28.84 7.92
CA THR A 10 -12.22 -28.94 7.32
C THR A 10 -12.43 -27.81 6.30
N ARG A 11 -13.32 -27.99 5.32
CA ARG A 11 -13.65 -26.95 4.32
C ARG A 11 -14.02 -25.60 4.95
N SER A 12 -14.74 -25.65 6.09
CA SER A 12 -15.12 -24.46 6.86
C SER A 12 -13.91 -23.76 7.49
N GLN A 13 -12.99 -24.53 8.09
CA GLN A 13 -11.75 -23.99 8.67
C GLN A 13 -10.83 -23.41 7.58
N ALA A 14 -10.69 -24.07 6.44
CA ALA A 14 -9.90 -23.57 5.31
C ALA A 14 -10.45 -22.25 4.75
N ALA A 15 -11.78 -22.14 4.60
CA ALA A 15 -12.42 -20.91 4.15
C ALA A 15 -12.21 -19.74 5.13
N LYS A 16 -12.35 -20.00 6.44
CA LYS A 16 -12.06 -19.01 7.48
C LYS A 16 -10.61 -18.56 7.44
N GLN A 17 -9.66 -19.49 7.36
CA GLN A 17 -8.23 -19.18 7.27
C GLN A 17 -7.92 -18.33 6.03
N ALA A 18 -8.47 -18.68 4.87
CA ALA A 18 -8.29 -17.91 3.64
C ALA A 18 -8.87 -16.48 3.75
N ALA A 19 -10.01 -16.32 4.42
CA ALA A 19 -10.60 -15.00 4.67
C ALA A 19 -9.71 -14.13 5.56
N VAL A 20 -9.15 -14.70 6.62
CA VAL A 20 -8.19 -14.01 7.52
C VAL A 20 -6.95 -13.58 6.74
N THR A 21 -6.35 -14.49 5.95
CA THR A 21 -5.18 -14.15 5.13
C THR A 21 -5.48 -13.02 4.16
N ARG A 22 -6.63 -13.06 3.46
CA ARG A 22 -7.04 -11.98 2.55
C ARG A 22 -7.24 -10.65 3.26
N ALA A 23 -7.82 -10.66 4.46
CA ALA A 23 -8.00 -9.45 5.25
C ALA A 23 -6.66 -8.84 5.66
N GLU A 24 -5.70 -9.67 6.08
CA GLU A 24 -4.38 -9.21 6.50
C GLU A 24 -3.55 -8.69 5.32
N THR A 25 -3.60 -9.36 4.16
CA THR A 25 -2.97 -8.86 2.93
C THR A 25 -3.52 -7.49 2.55
N ALA A 26 -4.84 -7.31 2.56
CA ALA A 26 -5.45 -6.02 2.22
C ALA A 26 -5.11 -4.92 3.24
N ARG A 27 -4.95 -5.26 4.53
CA ARG A 27 -4.45 -4.33 5.54
C ARG A 27 -3.01 -3.93 5.28
N ARG A 28 -2.16 -4.89 4.89
CA ARG A 28 -0.76 -4.62 4.55
C ARG A 28 -0.64 -3.70 3.33
N GLU A 29 -1.45 -3.92 2.30
CA GLU A 29 -1.55 -3.04 1.13
C GLU A 29 -1.99 -1.63 1.52
N ALA A 30 -3.03 -1.51 2.33
CA ALA A 30 -3.51 -0.22 2.83
C ALA A 30 -2.45 0.52 3.67
N ARG A 31 -1.70 -0.20 4.53
CA ARG A 31 -0.57 0.38 5.28
C ARG A 31 0.54 0.85 4.34
N SER A 32 0.87 0.07 3.32
CA SER A 32 1.89 0.44 2.33
C SER A 32 1.47 1.69 1.56
N LEU A 33 0.24 1.73 1.04
CA LEU A 33 -0.27 2.89 0.31
C LEU A 33 -0.31 4.15 1.21
N ARG A 34 -0.76 4.00 2.46
CA ARG A 34 -0.76 5.09 3.44
C ARG A 34 0.66 5.57 3.78
N TYR A 35 1.61 4.66 3.90
CA TYR A 35 3.01 5.00 4.18
C TYR A 35 3.59 5.89 3.06
N TRP A 36 3.33 5.56 1.80
CA TRP A 36 3.87 6.30 0.67
C TRP A 36 3.13 7.61 0.36
N LEU A 37 1.79 7.58 0.36
CA LEU A 37 0.97 8.69 -0.12
C LEU A 37 0.24 9.46 0.99
N GLY A 38 0.26 8.95 2.22
CA GLY A 38 -0.58 9.45 3.31
C GLY A 38 -2.02 8.95 3.21
N ASP A 39 -2.94 9.64 3.87
CA ASP A 39 -4.38 9.30 3.93
C ASP A 39 -5.27 10.43 3.39
N ILE A 40 -4.68 11.38 2.64
CA ILE A 40 -5.36 12.57 2.14
C ILE A 40 -5.30 12.60 0.62
N MET A 41 -6.47 12.60 -0.02
CA MET A 41 -6.57 12.82 -1.47
C MET A 41 -6.10 14.23 -1.86
N GLY A 42 -5.43 14.35 -3.00
CA GLY A 42 -4.98 15.63 -3.55
C GLY A 42 -3.61 16.10 -3.03
N VAL A 43 -3.08 15.47 -1.97
CA VAL A 43 -1.70 15.75 -1.52
C VAL A 43 -0.71 15.02 -2.42
N ARG A 44 0.02 15.78 -3.23
CA ARG A 44 1.09 15.24 -4.08
C ARG A 44 2.28 14.81 -3.23
N ARG A 45 2.77 13.59 -3.46
CA ARG A 45 4.07 13.11 -2.97
C ARG A 45 5.01 12.90 -4.14
N SER A 46 6.18 13.53 -4.09
CA SER A 46 7.20 13.37 -5.12
C SER A 46 8.04 12.10 -4.92
N LYS A 47 8.57 11.55 -6.02
CA LYS A 47 9.53 10.45 -5.96
C LYS A 47 10.73 10.80 -5.07
N ALA A 48 11.25 12.02 -5.21
CA ALA A 48 12.40 12.49 -4.46
C ALA A 48 12.17 12.50 -2.95
N GLU A 49 11.02 12.98 -2.48
CA GLU A 49 10.65 12.96 -1.05
C GLU A 49 10.52 11.53 -0.52
N MET A 50 9.87 10.65 -1.28
CA MET A 50 9.70 9.25 -0.90
C MET A 50 11.05 8.52 -0.82
N VAL A 51 11.93 8.73 -1.81
CA VAL A 51 13.30 8.18 -1.80
C VAL A 51 14.12 8.76 -0.65
N ALA A 52 13.99 10.06 -0.36
CA ALA A 52 14.73 10.72 0.71
C ALA A 52 14.39 10.15 2.11
N SER A 53 13.19 9.60 2.30
CA SER A 53 12.78 8.94 3.55
C SER A 53 13.44 7.57 3.78
N ARG A 54 14.17 7.04 2.79
CA ARG A 54 14.84 5.74 2.85
C ARG A 54 16.24 5.85 3.45
N ASN A 55 16.75 4.73 3.95
CA ASN A 55 18.10 4.67 4.51
C ASN A 55 19.16 5.06 3.45
N ALA A 56 20.36 5.47 3.90
CA ALA A 56 21.40 5.96 2.98
C ALA A 56 21.87 4.91 1.97
N PHE A 57 21.93 3.64 2.37
CA PHE A 57 22.37 2.54 1.52
C PHE A 57 21.42 2.31 0.34
N ASP A 58 20.11 2.19 0.60
CA ASP A 58 19.08 2.02 -0.42
C ASP A 58 19.03 3.20 -1.41
N ARG A 59 19.29 4.41 -0.91
CA ARG A 59 19.38 5.62 -1.75
C ARG A 59 20.60 5.57 -2.67
N MET A 60 21.75 5.17 -2.14
CA MET A 60 23.01 5.09 -2.88
C MET A 60 22.97 4.02 -3.98
N THR A 61 22.38 2.86 -3.71
CA THR A 61 22.28 1.77 -4.69
C THR A 61 21.17 1.98 -5.72
N GLY A 62 20.33 3.01 -5.54
CA GLY A 62 19.15 3.24 -6.38
C GLY A 62 17.96 2.31 -6.07
N ALA A 63 18.11 1.35 -5.16
CA ALA A 63 17.05 0.43 -4.74
C ALA A 63 15.81 1.18 -4.23
N ALA A 64 16.00 2.25 -3.45
CA ALA A 64 14.92 3.11 -2.99
C ALA A 64 14.10 3.72 -4.14
N ALA A 65 14.78 4.14 -5.22
CA ALA A 65 14.13 4.75 -6.36
C ALA A 65 13.33 3.72 -7.17
N TRP A 66 13.85 2.51 -7.31
CA TRP A 66 13.17 1.39 -7.97
C TRP A 66 11.96 0.92 -7.17
N ASP A 67 12.10 0.75 -5.84
CA ASP A 67 11.01 0.34 -4.95
C ASP A 67 9.82 1.30 -5.02
N VAL A 68 10.08 2.62 -5.00
CA VAL A 68 9.04 3.64 -5.13
C VAL A 68 8.33 3.51 -6.48
N GLU A 69 9.06 3.32 -7.57
CA GLU A 69 8.45 3.17 -8.90
C GLU A 69 7.60 1.91 -9.02
N GLN A 70 8.05 0.77 -8.49
CA GLN A 70 7.26 -0.46 -8.50
C GLN A 70 6.01 -0.32 -7.65
N ALA A 71 6.14 0.19 -6.42
CA ALA A 71 5.01 0.38 -5.52
C ALA A 71 3.97 1.34 -6.11
N MET A 72 4.40 2.45 -6.70
CA MET A 72 3.50 3.42 -7.32
C MET A 72 2.94 2.93 -8.66
N GLY A 73 3.71 2.15 -9.41
CA GLY A 73 3.24 1.48 -10.63
C GLY A 73 2.06 0.56 -10.32
N VAL A 74 2.20 -0.32 -9.33
CA VAL A 74 1.12 -1.20 -8.85
C VAL A 74 -0.08 -0.38 -8.38
N ALA A 75 0.13 0.63 -7.53
CA ALA A 75 -0.97 1.45 -7.01
C ALA A 75 -1.74 2.20 -8.12
N VAL A 76 -1.06 2.62 -9.19
CA VAL A 76 -1.70 3.22 -10.37
C VAL A 76 -2.46 2.19 -11.19
N CYS A 77 -1.87 1.01 -11.44
CA CYS A 77 -2.55 -0.09 -12.14
C CYS A 77 -3.83 -0.53 -11.42
N ASP A 78 -3.80 -0.60 -10.09
CA ASP A 78 -4.95 -0.96 -9.26
C ASP A 78 -5.96 0.19 -9.09
N GLY A 79 -5.67 1.38 -9.64
CA GLY A 79 -6.56 2.55 -9.58
C GLY A 79 -6.64 3.23 -8.22
N PHE A 80 -5.68 2.98 -7.32
CA PHE A 80 -5.61 3.61 -6.00
C PHE A 80 -4.79 4.91 -5.98
N ALA A 81 -3.96 5.12 -7.00
CA ALA A 81 -3.17 6.33 -7.17
C ALA A 81 -3.21 6.81 -8.63
N VAL A 82 -2.85 8.07 -8.85
CA VAL A 82 -2.63 8.64 -10.18
C VAL A 82 -1.31 9.39 -10.21
N LYS A 83 -0.69 9.45 -11.40
CA LYS A 83 0.51 10.27 -11.62
C LYS A 83 0.16 11.75 -11.44
N ALA A 84 0.97 12.45 -10.68
CA ALA A 84 0.88 13.88 -10.41
C ALA A 84 2.27 14.51 -10.68
N PRO A 85 2.62 14.80 -11.93
CA PRO A 85 3.92 15.39 -12.28
C PRO A 85 4.08 16.77 -11.62
N GLY A 86 5.30 17.08 -11.20
CA GLY A 86 5.63 18.38 -10.61
C GLY A 86 5.90 19.47 -11.66
N PRO A 87 6.09 20.73 -11.23
CA PRO A 87 6.26 21.88 -12.13
C PRO A 87 7.40 21.76 -13.14
N ARG A 88 8.42 20.95 -12.85
CA ARG A 88 9.58 20.69 -13.74
C ARG A 88 9.57 19.26 -14.31
N GLY A 89 8.40 18.63 -14.42
CA GLY A 89 8.27 17.24 -14.92
C GLY A 89 8.67 16.16 -13.92
N GLY A 90 9.00 16.52 -12.67
CA GLY A 90 9.42 15.57 -11.65
C GLY A 90 8.32 14.57 -11.29
N ALA A 91 8.66 13.28 -11.24
CA ALA A 91 7.73 12.21 -10.90
C ALA A 91 7.10 12.42 -9.51
N GLY A 92 5.79 12.16 -9.43
CA GLY A 92 5.01 12.25 -8.21
C GLY A 92 3.66 11.59 -8.40
N TRP A 93 2.98 11.35 -7.29
CA TRP A 93 1.69 10.65 -7.25
C TRP A 93 0.80 11.25 -6.18
N THR A 94 -0.50 11.03 -6.32
CA THR A 94 -1.52 11.37 -5.34
C THR A 94 -2.56 10.26 -5.28
N LEU A 95 -3.26 10.16 -4.16
CA LEU A 95 -4.35 9.20 -3.99
C LEU A 95 -5.52 9.55 -4.92
N THR A 96 -6.20 8.52 -5.39
CA THR A 96 -7.56 8.63 -5.94
C THR A 96 -8.60 8.56 -4.81
N PRO A 97 -9.87 8.92 -5.07
CA PRO A 97 -10.94 8.70 -4.11
C PRO A 97 -11.08 7.23 -3.68
N SER A 98 -10.84 6.28 -4.60
CA SER A 98 -10.84 4.84 -4.29
C SER A 98 -9.68 4.45 -3.39
N GLY A 99 -8.48 4.98 -3.62
CA GLY A 99 -7.30 4.75 -2.78
C GLY A 99 -7.50 5.24 -1.35
N GLU A 100 -8.02 6.45 -1.18
CA GLU A 100 -8.34 6.99 0.15
C GLU A 100 -9.39 6.13 0.88
N ARG A 101 -10.50 5.80 0.21
CA ARG A 101 -11.54 4.93 0.79
C ARG A 101 -10.98 3.55 1.17
N MET A 102 -10.11 2.98 0.35
CA MET A 102 -9.45 1.72 0.62
C MET A 102 -8.63 1.79 1.90
N ILE A 103 -7.80 2.83 2.06
CA ILE A 103 -7.01 3.05 3.28
C ILE A 103 -7.93 3.17 4.50
N ARG A 104 -8.95 4.04 4.43
CA ARG A 104 -9.85 4.28 5.56
C ARG A 104 -10.58 3.01 6.00
N ARG A 105 -11.15 2.28 5.03
CA ARG A 105 -11.90 1.05 5.31
C ARG A 105 -11.03 -0.07 5.87
N ARG A 106 -9.79 -0.23 5.39
CA ARG A 106 -8.93 -1.35 5.80
C ARG A 106 -8.18 -1.08 7.10
N LEU A 107 -7.96 0.19 7.44
CA LEU A 107 -7.25 0.60 8.65
C LEU A 107 -8.18 1.19 9.73
N ASP A 108 -9.49 1.02 9.57
CA ASP A 108 -10.52 1.48 10.52
C ASP A 108 -10.37 2.97 10.90
N LEU A 109 -10.01 3.81 9.92
CA LEU A 109 -9.90 5.26 10.12
C LEU A 109 -11.29 5.91 10.00
N PRO A 110 -11.57 6.97 10.77
CA PRO A 110 -12.85 7.67 10.69
C PRO A 110 -13.09 8.21 9.27
N ALA A 111 -14.36 8.26 8.87
CA ALA A 111 -14.75 8.94 7.64
C ALA A 111 -14.38 10.43 7.75
N ARG A 112 -13.90 11.03 6.66
CA ARG A 112 -13.76 12.49 6.61
C ARG A 112 -15.14 13.08 6.41
N GLU A 113 -15.55 13.91 7.34
CA GLU A 113 -16.63 14.86 7.11
C GLU A 113 -16.15 15.81 6.02
N SER A 114 -16.82 15.77 4.86
CA SER A 114 -16.64 16.76 3.80
C SER A 114 -17.00 18.13 4.39
N ARG A 115 -16.01 19.01 4.54
CA ARG A 115 -16.26 20.44 4.76
C ARG A 115 -16.45 21.14 3.43
#